data_AF-X1TYD6-F1
#
_entry.id   AF-X1TYD6-F1
#
_cell.length_a   1.000
_cell.length_b   1.000
_cell.length_c   1.000
_cell.angle_alpha   90.00
_cell.angle_beta   90.00
_cell.angle_gamma   90.00
#
_symmetry.space_group_name_H-M   'P 1'
#
loop_
_entity.id
_entity.type
_entity.pdbx_description
1 polymer ?
#
loop_
_entity_poly.entity_id
_entity_poly.type
_entity_poly.pdbx_seq_one_letter_code
_entity_poly.pdbx_strand_id
1 'polypeptide(L)'
;CYVASETMGRTTPVTWSSYLLLPHIPQAGELSIFFAAIFGAVLGFLWFNCHPAQTFMGDVGSLPLGAAMGYGALVTRNEILLLIIGGVFVIELCSVVLQVGYFKYTGGKRLFRCAPIHHHYHLIGWSEPQVVVRFWLLAAAFAALALATLKIR
;
A
#
# COMPACT_ATOMS: atom_id res chain seq x y z
N CYS A 1 5.15 31.50 17.66
CA CYS A 1 6.32 30.67 18.04
C CYS A 1 6.46 29.54 17.04
N TYR A 2 7.08 29.82 15.89
CA TYR A 2 7.51 28.80 14.92
C TYR A 2 8.99 28.52 15.21
N VAL A 3 9.26 27.46 15.96
CA VAL A 3 10.59 26.91 16.25
C VAL A 3 10.40 25.41 15.96
N ALA A 4 11.05 24.73 15.02
CA ALA A 4 12.35 24.92 14.42
C ALA A 4 12.29 24.64 12.91
N SER A 5 12.65 25.63 12.11
CA SER A 5 13.23 25.41 10.77
C SER A 5 14.71 25.24 11.01
N GLU A 6 15.21 24.00 10.97
CA GLU A 6 16.62 23.71 11.14
C GLU A 6 17.46 24.50 10.13
N THR A 7 18.34 25.33 10.69
CA THR A 7 19.45 25.97 10.01
C THR A 7 20.40 24.89 9.49
N MET A 8 20.39 24.61 8.19
CA MET A 8 21.57 24.08 7.48
C MET A 8 22.22 25.22 6.70
N GLY A 9 23.50 25.43 6.99
CA GLY A 9 24.27 26.61 6.60
C GLY A 9 24.51 26.79 5.10
N ARG A 10 24.90 28.03 4.78
CA ARG A 10 25.42 28.56 3.50
C ARG A 10 26.11 27.52 2.61
N THR A 11 25.36 26.99 1.65
CA THR A 11 25.70 26.64 0.26
C THR A 11 24.43 25.97 -0.28
N THR A 12 23.92 26.41 -1.43
CA THR A 12 22.57 26.09 -1.98
C THR A 12 21.99 24.76 -1.46
N PRO A 13 20.96 24.77 -0.58
CA PRO A 13 20.40 23.53 -0.08
C PRO A 13 19.67 22.87 -1.25
N VAL A 14 20.28 21.82 -1.79
CA VAL A 14 19.56 20.86 -2.62
C VAL A 14 18.55 20.22 -1.67
N THR A 15 17.37 20.81 -1.60
CA THR A 15 16.23 20.23 -0.89
C THR A 15 15.94 18.87 -1.51
N TRP A 16 15.64 17.85 -0.71
CA TRP A 16 15.30 16.51 -1.22
C TRP A 16 14.21 16.54 -2.29
N SER A 17 13.28 17.50 -2.21
CA SER A 17 12.28 17.76 -3.26
C SER A 17 12.91 18.21 -4.58
N SER A 18 13.95 19.05 -4.55
CA SER A 18 14.69 19.51 -5.72
C SER A 18 15.56 18.40 -6.33
N TYR A 19 16.12 17.50 -5.50
CA TYR A 19 16.89 16.34 -5.96
C TYR A 19 15.99 15.26 -6.60
N LEU A 20 14.80 15.03 -6.05
CA LEU A 20 13.84 14.03 -6.52
C LEU A 20 12.82 14.58 -7.51
N LEU A 21 12.98 15.84 -7.96
CA LEU A 21 12.05 16.54 -8.86
C LEU A 21 10.59 16.48 -8.38
N LEU A 22 10.39 16.49 -7.07
CA LEU A 22 9.07 16.44 -6.43
C LEU A 22 8.53 17.85 -6.23
N PRO A 23 7.21 18.08 -6.46
CA PRO A 23 6.58 19.34 -6.14
C PRO A 23 6.72 19.60 -4.63
N HIS A 24 7.29 20.77 -4.28
CA HIS A 24 7.43 21.15 -2.88
C HIS A 24 6.07 21.58 -2.33
N ILE A 25 5.50 20.75 -1.46
CA ILE A 25 4.23 21.03 -0.79
C ILE A 25 4.55 21.43 0.66
N PRO A 26 4.26 22.67 1.07
CA PRO A 26 4.54 23.11 2.43
C PRO A 26 3.80 22.20 3.43
N GLN A 27 4.46 21.86 4.53
CA GLN A 27 3.94 20.99 5.62
C GLN A 27 3.72 19.51 5.24
N ALA A 28 4.02 19.08 4.01
CA ALA A 28 3.91 17.66 3.64
C ALA A 28 4.85 16.75 4.47
N GLY A 29 5.87 17.31 5.13
CA GLY A 29 6.72 16.58 6.07
C GLY A 29 5.95 16.00 7.27
N GLU A 30 4.89 16.64 7.74
CA GLU A 30 4.07 16.16 8.87
C GLU A 30 3.39 14.81 8.56
N LEU A 31 3.10 14.58 7.29
CA LEU A 31 2.52 13.34 6.80
C LEU A 31 3.45 12.14 7.04
N SER A 32 4.76 12.36 7.06
CA SER A 32 5.73 11.31 7.37
C SER A 32 5.62 10.82 8.81
N ILE A 33 5.37 11.72 9.77
CA ILE A 33 5.16 11.39 11.19
C ILE A 33 3.87 10.59 11.34
N PHE A 34 2.79 11.02 10.67
CA PHE A 34 1.51 10.32 10.65
C PHE A 34 1.64 8.88 10.12
N PHE A 35 2.29 8.69 8.97
CA PHE A 35 2.49 7.34 8.42
C PHE A 35 3.49 6.51 9.21
N ALA A 36 4.50 7.10 9.85
CA ALA A 36 5.40 6.39 10.75
C ALA A 36 4.66 5.83 11.97
N ALA A 37 3.72 6.61 12.54
CA ALA A 37 2.86 6.15 13.62
C ALA A 37 1.95 4.99 13.17
N ILE A 38 1.32 5.10 11.99
CA ILE A 38 0.53 4.01 11.40
C ILE A 38 1.38 2.76 11.19
N PHE A 39 2.58 2.91 10.63
CA PHE A 39 3.49 1.79 10.39
C PHE A 39 3.85 1.06 11.69
N GLY A 40 4.17 1.81 12.76
CA GLY A 40 4.40 1.23 14.09
C GLY A 40 3.17 0.49 14.64
N ALA A 41 1.97 1.06 14.49
CA ALA A 41 0.73 0.42 14.90
C ALA A 41 0.44 -0.88 14.13
N VAL A 42 0.67 -0.88 12.80
CA VAL A 42 0.49 -2.07 11.95
C VAL A 42 1.51 -3.15 12.28
N LEU A 43 2.76 -2.80 12.58
CA LEU A 43 3.76 -3.76 13.06
C LEU A 43 3.36 -4.39 14.40
N GLY A 44 2.85 -3.57 15.34
CA GLY A 44 2.32 -4.05 16.61
C GLY A 44 1.10 -4.97 16.42
N PHE A 45 0.18 -4.61 15.54
CA PHE A 45 -0.95 -5.45 15.16
C PHE A 45 -0.49 -6.78 14.55
N LEU A 46 0.49 -6.74 13.64
CA LEU A 46 1.02 -7.92 12.96
C LEU A 46 1.56 -8.96 13.95
N TRP A 47 2.17 -8.52 15.06
CA TRP A 47 2.64 -9.42 16.12
C TRP A 47 1.53 -10.35 16.65
N PHE A 48 0.30 -9.84 16.77
CA PHE A 48 -0.86 -10.61 17.24
C PHE A 48 -1.70 -11.20 16.10
N ASN A 49 -1.49 -10.76 14.86
CA ASN A 49 -2.25 -11.19 13.70
C ASN A 49 -1.53 -12.27 12.86
N CYS A 50 -0.21 -12.41 13.01
CA CYS A 50 0.56 -13.50 12.40
C CYS A 50 -0.04 -14.87 12.74
N HIS A 51 -0.01 -15.79 11.78
CA HIS A 51 -0.64 -17.11 11.92
C HIS A 51 -0.05 -17.90 13.12
N PRO A 52 -0.89 -18.45 14.02
CA PRO A 52 -2.35 -18.35 14.08
C PRO A 52 -2.84 -17.01 14.67
N ALA A 53 -3.77 -16.35 13.98
CA ALA A 53 -4.24 -15.01 14.34
C ALA A 53 -5.00 -14.99 15.67
N GLN A 54 -4.60 -14.09 16.58
CA GLN A 54 -5.26 -13.85 17.86
C GLN A 54 -6.25 -12.68 17.79
N THR A 55 -6.00 -11.74 16.88
CA THR A 55 -6.83 -10.57 16.64
C THR A 55 -7.06 -10.39 15.15
N PHE A 56 -8.27 -9.95 14.78
CA PHE A 56 -8.63 -9.65 13.40
C PHE A 56 -8.74 -8.14 13.21
N MET A 57 -8.31 -7.65 12.05
CA MET A 57 -8.30 -6.22 11.75
C MET A 57 -9.71 -5.64 11.64
N GLY A 58 -10.63 -6.40 11.01
CA GLY A 58 -11.99 -5.97 10.72
C GLY A 58 -12.06 -4.72 9.82
N ASP A 59 -13.29 -4.25 9.60
CA ASP A 59 -13.55 -3.04 8.79
C ASP A 59 -13.06 -1.75 9.48
N VAL A 60 -12.94 -1.80 10.81
CA VAL A 60 -12.42 -0.69 11.64
C VAL A 60 -10.95 -0.43 11.36
N GLY A 61 -10.15 -1.46 11.04
CA GLY A 61 -8.75 -1.26 10.64
C GLY A 61 -8.57 -1.12 9.13
N SER A 62 -9.28 -1.92 8.32
CA SER A 62 -9.05 -1.97 6.87
C SER A 62 -9.44 -0.68 6.14
N LEU A 63 -10.63 -0.13 6.44
CA LEU A 63 -11.14 1.05 5.72
C LEU A 63 -10.32 2.31 6.04
N PRO A 64 -9.98 2.62 7.31
CA PRO A 64 -9.16 3.79 7.62
C PRO A 64 -7.72 3.68 7.09
N LEU A 65 -7.11 2.49 7.08
CA LEU A 65 -5.78 2.30 6.48
C LEU A 65 -5.80 2.58 4.98
N GLY A 66 -6.79 2.05 4.26
CA GLY A 66 -6.97 2.34 2.84
C GLY A 66 -7.21 3.83 2.57
N ALA A 67 -8.08 4.47 3.38
CA ALA A 67 -8.35 5.90 3.28
C ALA A 67 -7.12 6.76 3.58
N ALA A 68 -6.32 6.40 4.59
CA ALA A 68 -5.07 7.08 4.95
C ALA A 68 -4.07 7.02 3.78
N MET A 69 -3.86 5.85 3.18
CA MET A 69 -2.99 5.68 2.00
C MET A 69 -3.47 6.54 0.82
N GLY A 70 -4.79 6.56 0.56
CA GLY A 70 -5.40 7.40 -0.47
C GLY A 70 -5.20 8.90 -0.21
N TYR A 71 -5.41 9.33 1.03
CA TYR A 71 -5.18 10.71 1.47
C TYR A 71 -3.72 11.13 1.25
N GLY A 72 -2.77 10.28 1.64
CA GLY A 72 -1.35 10.58 1.45
C GLY A 72 -0.96 10.70 -0.02
N ALA A 73 -1.48 9.85 -0.88
CA ALA A 73 -1.25 9.91 -2.32
C ALA A 73 -1.84 11.19 -2.94
N LEU A 74 -3.04 11.60 -2.52
CA LEU A 74 -3.70 12.81 -3.01
C LEU A 74 -2.97 14.07 -2.58
N VAL A 75 -2.59 14.17 -1.30
CA VAL A 75 -1.86 15.31 -0.75
C VAL A 75 -0.50 15.45 -1.44
N THR A 76 0.21 14.35 -1.68
CA THR A 76 1.53 14.36 -2.33
C THR A 76 1.47 14.43 -3.86
N ARG A 77 0.27 14.43 -4.47
CA ARG A 77 0.06 14.41 -5.93
C ARG A 77 0.75 13.22 -6.63
N ASN A 78 0.77 12.08 -5.95
CA ASN A 78 1.40 10.84 -6.41
C ASN A 78 0.37 9.70 -6.50
N GLU A 79 -0.77 9.97 -7.13
CA GLU A 79 -1.92 9.06 -7.23
C GLU A 79 -1.56 7.79 -8.03
N ILE A 80 -0.84 7.96 -9.14
CA ILE A 80 -0.39 6.84 -9.98
C ILE A 80 0.60 5.95 -9.20
N LEU A 81 1.43 6.56 -8.35
CA LEU A 81 2.41 5.83 -7.55
C LEU A 81 1.72 4.93 -6.52
N LEU A 82 0.58 5.37 -5.96
CA LEU A 82 -0.23 4.56 -5.05
C LEU A 82 -0.72 3.27 -5.71
N LEU A 83 -1.09 3.32 -7.00
CA LEU A 83 -1.51 2.12 -7.74
C LEU A 83 -0.37 1.10 -7.88
N ILE A 84 0.87 1.58 -8.00
CA ILE A 84 2.05 0.70 -8.07
C ILE A 84 2.37 0.14 -6.69
N ILE A 85 2.52 1.00 -5.67
CA ILE A 85 2.82 0.58 -4.28
C ILE A 85 1.75 -0.38 -3.74
N GLY A 86 0.48 -0.06 -3.98
CA GLY A 86 -0.68 -0.87 -3.62
C GLY A 86 -0.97 -2.00 -4.61
N GLY A 87 -0.03 -2.40 -5.46
CA GLY A 87 -0.26 -3.33 -6.57
C GLY A 87 -0.94 -4.64 -6.15
N VAL A 88 -0.61 -5.19 -4.98
CA VAL A 88 -1.29 -6.37 -4.43
C VAL A 88 -2.77 -6.10 -4.15
N PHE A 89 -3.10 -4.95 -3.54
CA PHE A 89 -4.49 -4.55 -3.30
C PHE A 89 -5.26 -4.34 -4.61
N VAL A 90 -4.60 -3.75 -5.62
CA VAL A 90 -5.18 -3.56 -6.95
C VAL A 90 -5.48 -4.91 -7.61
N ILE A 91 -4.55 -5.86 -7.56
CA ILE A 91 -4.74 -7.21 -8.11
C ILE A 91 -5.92 -7.93 -7.42
N GLU A 92 -6.01 -7.82 -6.09
CA GLU A 92 -7.12 -8.40 -5.33
C GLU A 92 -8.47 -7.82 -5.76
N LEU A 93 -8.59 -6.50 -5.85
CA LEU A 93 -9.80 -5.83 -6.32
C LEU A 93 -10.13 -6.21 -7.77
N CYS A 94 -9.14 -6.17 -8.67
CA CYS A 94 -9.31 -6.55 -10.07
C CYS A 94 -9.80 -7.99 -10.20
N SER A 95 -9.31 -8.91 -9.36
CA SER A 95 -9.76 -10.30 -9.38
C SER A 95 -11.26 -10.44 -9.09
N VAL A 96 -11.78 -9.66 -8.14
CA VAL A 96 -13.20 -9.65 -7.78
C VAL A 96 -14.03 -9.02 -8.90
N VAL A 97 -13.60 -7.87 -9.43
CA VAL A 97 -14.31 -7.19 -10.53
C VAL A 97 -14.41 -8.08 -11.76
N LEU A 98 -13.30 -8.71 -12.15
CA LEU A 98 -13.26 -9.65 -13.28
C LEU A 98 -14.12 -10.87 -13.01
N GLN A 99 -14.05 -11.45 -11.81
CA GLN A 99 -14.85 -12.61 -11.44
C GLN A 99 -16.36 -12.31 -11.51
N VAL A 100 -16.80 -11.21 -10.91
CA VAL A 100 -18.21 -10.81 -10.89
C VAL A 100 -18.69 -10.44 -12.29
N GLY A 101 -17.88 -9.70 -13.06
CA GLY A 101 -18.17 -9.36 -14.44
C GLY A 101 -18.32 -10.60 -15.33
N TYR A 102 -17.38 -11.53 -15.24
CA TYR A 102 -17.40 -12.78 -15.99
C TYR A 102 -18.57 -13.68 -15.60
N PHE A 103 -18.87 -13.79 -14.30
CA PHE A 103 -20.01 -14.59 -13.81
C PHE A 103 -21.34 -14.07 -14.36
N LYS A 104 -21.52 -12.74 -14.36
CA LYS A 104 -22.71 -12.10 -14.95
C LYS A 104 -22.78 -12.28 -16.46
N TYR A 105 -21.66 -12.12 -17.17
CA TYR A 105 -21.61 -12.23 -18.63
C TYR A 105 -21.86 -13.65 -19.14
N THR A 106 -21.33 -14.66 -18.44
CA THR A 106 -21.41 -16.07 -18.88
C THR A 106 -22.59 -16.85 -18.30
N GLY A 107 -23.45 -16.19 -17.50
CA GLY A 107 -24.61 -16.82 -16.89
C GLY A 107 -24.26 -17.88 -15.84
N GLY A 108 -23.12 -17.73 -15.15
CA GLY A 108 -22.77 -18.57 -14.00
C GLY A 108 -21.42 -19.29 -14.07
N LYS A 109 -20.61 -19.09 -15.13
CA LYS A 109 -19.24 -19.63 -15.15
C LYS A 109 -18.31 -18.76 -14.32
N ARG A 110 -17.28 -19.37 -13.74
CA ARG A 110 -16.28 -18.70 -12.89
C ARG A 110 -14.94 -18.65 -13.60
N LEU A 111 -14.23 -17.52 -13.51
CA LEU A 111 -12.90 -17.36 -14.10
C LEU A 111 -11.83 -17.94 -13.16
N PHE A 112 -11.86 -17.51 -11.90
CA PHE A 112 -11.07 -18.07 -10.81
C PHE A 112 -11.93 -19.06 -10.00
N ARG A 113 -11.27 -20.01 -9.32
CA ARG A 113 -11.95 -20.96 -8.40
C ARG A 113 -12.75 -20.23 -7.32
N CYS A 114 -12.17 -19.17 -6.77
CA CYS A 114 -12.79 -18.23 -5.83
C CYS A 114 -12.16 -16.85 -6.06
N ALA A 115 -12.91 -15.79 -5.78
CA ALA A 115 -12.36 -14.43 -5.66
C ALA A 115 -12.66 -13.95 -4.24
N PRO A 116 -11.73 -13.24 -3.56
CA PRO A 116 -10.49 -12.65 -4.10
C PRO A 116 -9.36 -13.66 -4.36
N ILE A 117 -8.24 -13.22 -4.95
CA ILE A 117 -7.23 -14.09 -5.56
C ILE A 117 -6.44 -14.92 -4.52
N HIS A 118 -6.27 -14.45 -3.29
CA HIS A 118 -5.65 -15.25 -2.24
C HIS A 118 -6.44 -16.53 -1.95
N HIS A 119 -7.78 -16.49 -1.99
CA HIS A 119 -8.62 -17.69 -1.84
C HIS A 119 -8.49 -18.62 -3.04
N HIS A 120 -8.28 -18.09 -4.24
CA HIS A 120 -7.97 -18.91 -5.40
C HIS A 120 -6.72 -19.78 -5.18
N TYR A 121 -5.64 -19.19 -4.65
CA TYR A 121 -4.41 -19.92 -4.35
C TYR A 121 -4.56 -20.93 -3.21
N HIS A 122 -5.35 -20.59 -2.17
CA HIS A 122 -5.67 -21.54 -1.11
C HIS A 122 -6.40 -22.78 -1.65
N LEU A 123 -7.38 -22.59 -2.54
CA LEU A 123 -8.10 -23.68 -3.21
C LEU A 123 -7.27 -24.45 -4.25
N ILE A 124 -6.09 -23.94 -4.63
CA ILE A 124 -5.11 -24.66 -5.45
C ILE A 124 -4.20 -25.56 -4.58
N GLY A 125 -4.24 -25.39 -3.26
CA GLY A 125 -3.51 -26.21 -2.30
C GLY A 125 -2.33 -25.49 -1.64
N TRP A 126 -2.22 -24.16 -1.76
CA TRP A 126 -1.23 -23.40 -1.00
C TRP A 126 -1.70 -23.23 0.44
N SER A 127 -0.78 -23.34 1.40
CA SER A 127 -1.12 -23.05 2.79
C SER A 127 -1.34 -21.55 3.01
N GLU A 128 -2.15 -21.19 4.00
CA GLU A 128 -2.43 -19.78 4.32
C GLU A 128 -1.13 -18.97 4.57
N PRO A 129 -0.16 -19.43 5.39
CA PRO A 129 1.10 -18.69 5.57
C PRO A 129 1.91 -18.58 4.27
N GLN A 130 1.87 -19.59 3.40
CA GLN A 130 2.56 -19.57 2.12
C GLN A 130 2.00 -18.50 1.18
N VAL A 131 0.68 -18.30 1.15
CA VAL A 131 0.05 -17.23 0.36
C VAL A 131 0.47 -15.86 0.93
N VAL A 132 0.38 -15.68 2.25
CA VAL A 132 0.73 -14.41 2.92
C VAL A 132 2.17 -14.01 2.64
N VAL A 133 3.15 -14.90 2.87
CA VAL A 133 4.57 -14.60 2.65
C VAL A 133 4.86 -14.28 1.18
N ARG A 134 4.26 -15.02 0.23
CA ARG A 134 4.44 -14.74 -1.21
C ARG A 134 3.86 -13.38 -1.60
N PHE A 135 2.73 -13.00 -1.02
CA PHE A 135 2.12 -11.70 -1.27
C PHE A 135 2.93 -10.56 -0.64
N TRP A 136 3.59 -10.78 0.49
CA TRP A 136 4.56 -9.83 1.05
C TRP A 136 5.77 -9.63 0.14
N LEU A 137 6.29 -10.71 -0.46
CA LEU A 137 7.38 -10.61 -1.45
C LEU A 137 6.94 -9.80 -2.68
N LEU A 138 5.72 -10.01 -3.17
CA LEU A 138 5.17 -9.19 -4.26
C LEU A 138 4.98 -7.73 -3.84
N ALA A 139 4.45 -7.46 -2.63
CA ALA A 139 4.29 -6.12 -2.11
C ALA A 139 5.64 -5.39 -1.98
N ALA A 140 6.68 -6.07 -1.50
CA ALA A 140 8.03 -5.54 -1.42
C ALA A 140 8.60 -5.23 -2.82
N ALA A 141 8.37 -6.10 -3.81
CA ALA A 141 8.77 -5.87 -5.20
C ALA A 141 8.06 -4.65 -5.81
N PHE A 142 6.75 -4.51 -5.59
CA PHE A 142 5.98 -3.33 -6.02
C PHE A 142 6.45 -2.04 -5.35
N ALA A 143 6.75 -2.08 -4.05
CA ALA A 143 7.31 -0.94 -3.33
C ALA A 143 8.70 -0.54 -3.90
N ALA A 144 9.58 -1.50 -4.17
CA ALA A 144 10.87 -1.25 -4.79
C ALA A 144 10.73 -0.66 -6.20
N LEU A 145 9.79 -1.17 -7.00
CA LEU A 145 9.48 -0.65 -8.34
C LEU A 145 8.97 0.80 -8.27
N ALA A 146 8.09 1.11 -7.33
CA ALA A 146 7.59 2.46 -7.13
C ALA A 146 8.71 3.44 -6.73
N LEU A 147 9.60 3.04 -5.82
CA LEU A 147 10.78 3.84 -5.45
C LEU A 147 11.72 4.04 -6.64
N ALA A 148 11.92 3.02 -7.48
CA ALA A 148 12.72 3.15 -8.70
C ALA A 148 12.08 4.14 -9.69
N THR A 149 10.75 4.13 -9.82
CA THR A 149 9.99 5.05 -10.69
C THR A 149 10.14 6.50 -10.24
N LEU A 150 10.21 6.76 -8.94
CA LEU A 150 10.46 8.12 -8.40
C LEU A 150 11.83 8.67 -8.82
N LYS A 151 12.85 7.81 -8.94
CA LYS A 151 14.21 8.22 -9.33
C LYS A 151 14.39 8.39 -10.84
N ILE A 152 13.56 7.75 -11.64
CA ILE A 152 13.65 7.74 -13.12
C ILE A 152 12.87 8.91 -13.75
N ARG A 153 12.18 9.72 -12.94
CA ARG A 153 11.60 11.00 -13.38
C ARG A 153 12.64 12.11 -13.45
#